data_AF-A0A2K5HGZ0-F1
#
_entry.id   AF-A0A2K5HGZ0-F1
#
_cell.length_a   1.000
_cell.length_b   1.000
_cell.length_c   1.000
_cell.angle_alpha   90.00
_cell.angle_beta   90.00
_cell.angle_gamma   90.00
#
_symmetry.space_group_name_H-M   'P 1'
#
loop_
_entity.id
_entity.type
_entity.pdbx_description
1 polymer ?
#
loop_
_entity_poly.entity_id
_entity_poly.type
_entity_poly.pdbx_seq_one_letter_code
_entity_poly.pdbx_strand_id
1 'polypeptide(L)'
;VSAQSFLHCFTMASTAFNLQVATPGGKAMEFVDVTESNARWVQDFRLKAYASPAKLESIDGARYHALLIPSCPGALTDLASSGSLARILQHFHSESKPICAVGHGVAALCCATNEDRSWVFHGYSLTGPSVCELVRAPGFARLPLVVEDFVKDSGACFSAAASRPEYFAVEVFLACGFKAGAEEESKRTELPEGQRRAGEDFPMYQCVFIYP
;
A
#
# COMPACT_ATOMS: atom_id res chain seq x y z
N VAL A 1 -3.81 -11.64 -1.38
CA VAL A 1 -4.33 -10.26 -1.40
C VAL A 1 -5.85 -10.26 -1.25
N SER A 2 -6.45 -9.31 -0.51
CA SER A 2 -7.92 -9.21 -0.42
C SER A 2 -8.50 -8.83 -1.78
N ALA A 3 -9.44 -9.64 -2.30
CA ALA A 3 -10.02 -9.45 -3.63
C ALA A 3 -10.73 -8.10 -3.76
N GLN A 4 -11.48 -7.70 -2.72
CA GLN A 4 -12.22 -6.43 -2.74
C GLN A 4 -11.26 -5.23 -2.74
N SER A 5 -10.27 -5.22 -1.83
CA SER A 5 -9.30 -4.13 -1.74
C SER A 5 -8.49 -4.00 -3.04
N PHE A 6 -8.06 -5.13 -3.60
CA PHE A 6 -7.32 -5.15 -4.86
C PHE A 6 -8.16 -4.65 -6.03
N LEU A 7 -9.40 -5.12 -6.19
CA LEU A 7 -10.34 -4.63 -7.19
C LEU A 7 -10.48 -3.10 -7.13
N HIS A 8 -10.72 -2.56 -5.93
CA HIS A 8 -10.91 -1.12 -5.74
C HIS A 8 -9.64 -0.33 -6.07
N CYS A 9 -8.51 -0.73 -5.49
CA CYS A 9 -7.21 -0.08 -5.72
C CYS A 9 -6.79 -0.12 -7.19
N PHE A 10 -6.91 -1.30 -7.82
CA PHE A 10 -6.56 -1.51 -9.22
C PHE A 10 -7.44 -0.68 -10.13
N THR A 11 -8.77 -0.70 -9.92
CA THR A 11 -9.70 0.07 -10.75
C THR A 11 -9.39 1.56 -10.63
N MET A 12 -9.24 2.10 -9.42
CA MET A 12 -8.92 3.51 -9.20
C MET A 12 -7.59 3.90 -9.84
N ALA A 13 -6.50 3.18 -9.56
CA ALA A 13 -5.18 3.54 -10.07
C ALA A 13 -5.08 3.38 -11.59
N SER A 14 -5.76 2.39 -12.18
CA SER A 14 -5.73 2.15 -13.63
C SER A 14 -6.35 3.27 -14.46
N THR A 15 -7.12 4.17 -13.85
CA THR A 15 -7.67 5.36 -14.52
C THR A 15 -6.67 6.50 -14.67
N ALA A 16 -5.61 6.51 -13.85
CA ALA A 16 -4.67 7.62 -13.75
C ALA A 16 -3.21 7.22 -14.00
N PHE A 17 -2.89 5.93 -13.86
CA PHE A 17 -1.53 5.42 -13.95
C PHE A 17 -1.44 4.21 -14.88
N ASN A 18 -0.28 4.07 -15.54
CA ASN A 18 0.10 2.80 -16.11
C ASN A 18 0.62 1.90 -14.98
N LEU A 19 0.01 0.72 -14.84
CA LEU A 19 0.23 -0.14 -13.68
C LEU A 19 1.27 -1.22 -13.98
N GLN A 20 2.19 -1.41 -13.04
CA GLN A 20 3.00 -2.62 -12.99
C GLN A 20 2.76 -3.34 -11.68
N VAL A 21 2.53 -4.64 -11.77
CA VAL A 21 2.13 -5.50 -10.66
C VAL A 21 3.36 -6.37 -10.34
N ALA A 22 3.82 -6.36 -9.09
CA ALA A 22 5.04 -7.04 -8.65
C ALA A 22 4.86 -7.85 -7.35
N THR A 23 5.45 -9.05 -7.32
CA THR A 23 5.48 -9.95 -6.14
C THR A 23 6.87 -10.42 -5.77
N PRO A 24 7.11 -10.77 -4.49
CA PRO A 24 8.22 -11.60 -4.08
C PRO A 24 8.40 -12.80 -5.02
N GLY A 25 9.53 -12.84 -5.72
CA GLY A 25 9.87 -13.89 -6.68
C GLY A 25 9.01 -13.94 -7.96
N GLY A 26 8.09 -13.01 -8.19
CA GLY A 26 7.21 -13.00 -9.38
C GLY A 26 6.13 -14.08 -9.33
N LYS A 27 5.76 -14.54 -8.13
CA LYS A 27 4.69 -15.52 -7.91
C LYS A 27 3.32 -14.95 -8.29
N ALA A 28 2.46 -15.81 -8.83
CA ALA A 28 1.09 -15.44 -9.16
C ALA A 28 0.27 -15.07 -7.91
N MET A 29 -0.70 -14.18 -8.10
CA MET A 29 -1.53 -13.70 -6.99
C MET A 29 -2.52 -14.74 -6.48
N GLU A 30 -2.54 -14.90 -5.17
CA GLU A 30 -3.60 -15.58 -4.45
C GLU A 30 -4.59 -14.56 -3.87
N PHE A 31 -5.86 -14.71 -4.21
CA PHE A 31 -6.94 -13.84 -3.74
C PHE A 31 -7.64 -14.47 -2.53
N VAL A 32 -7.77 -13.70 -1.46
CA VAL A 32 -8.61 -14.02 -0.29
C VAL A 32 -9.88 -13.17 -0.31
N ASP A 33 -10.89 -13.54 0.47
CA ASP A 33 -12.19 -12.85 0.53
C ASP A 33 -12.89 -12.77 -0.83
N VAL A 34 -12.76 -13.83 -1.64
CA VAL A 34 -13.50 -13.96 -2.88
C VAL A 34 -14.95 -14.26 -2.55
N THR A 35 -15.85 -13.42 -3.02
CA THR A 35 -17.30 -13.52 -2.82
C THR A 35 -18.00 -13.61 -4.17
N GLU A 36 -19.28 -13.95 -4.19
CA GLU A 36 -20.06 -14.03 -5.43
C GLU A 36 -20.01 -12.73 -6.25
N SER A 37 -19.99 -11.57 -5.57
CA SER A 37 -19.97 -10.25 -6.21
C SER A 37 -18.64 -9.89 -6.88
N ASN A 38 -17.52 -10.50 -6.47
CA ASN A 38 -16.18 -10.21 -7.01
C ASN A 38 -15.54 -11.39 -7.76
N ALA A 39 -16.12 -12.58 -7.69
CA ALA A 39 -15.57 -13.81 -8.29
C ALA A 39 -15.33 -13.69 -9.80
N ARG A 40 -16.32 -13.14 -10.52
CA ARG A 40 -16.20 -12.92 -11.97
C ARG A 40 -15.01 -12.01 -12.31
N TRP A 41 -14.87 -10.92 -11.56
CA TRP A 41 -13.77 -10.00 -11.77
C TRP A 41 -12.42 -10.65 -11.50
N VAL A 42 -12.29 -11.46 -10.46
CA VAL A 42 -11.06 -12.20 -10.15
C VAL A 42 -10.69 -13.17 -11.28
N GLN A 43 -11.68 -13.87 -11.83
CA GLN A 43 -11.47 -14.75 -12.99
C GLN A 43 -11.01 -13.96 -14.21
N ASP A 44 -11.68 -12.86 -14.54
CA ASP A 44 -11.31 -12.00 -15.67
C ASP A 44 -9.92 -11.39 -15.48
N PHE A 45 -9.58 -10.98 -14.26
CA PHE A 45 -8.28 -10.42 -13.92
C PHE A 45 -7.16 -11.42 -14.18
N ARG A 46 -7.35 -12.69 -13.84
CA ARG A 46 -6.35 -13.76 -14.05
C ARG A 46 -5.99 -14.01 -15.51
N LEU A 47 -6.82 -13.53 -16.45
CA LEU A 47 -6.56 -13.63 -17.89
C LEU A 47 -5.82 -12.41 -18.45
N LYS A 48 -5.64 -11.35 -17.66
CA LYS A 48 -4.96 -10.12 -18.09
C LYS A 48 -3.44 -10.28 -17.98
N ALA A 49 -2.70 -9.47 -18.75
CA ALA A 49 -1.23 -9.41 -18.66
C ALA A 49 -0.74 -9.12 -17.23
N TYR A 50 -1.52 -8.36 -16.46
CA TYR A 50 -1.31 -8.04 -15.04
C TYR A 50 -1.31 -9.25 -14.10
N ALA A 51 -1.82 -10.41 -14.54
CA ALA A 51 -1.78 -11.66 -13.78
C ALA A 51 -0.40 -12.33 -13.77
N SER A 52 0.54 -11.84 -14.59
CA SER A 52 1.95 -12.26 -14.62
C SER A 52 2.82 -11.17 -13.97
N PRO A 53 2.96 -11.16 -12.63
CA PRO A 53 3.75 -10.16 -11.93
C PRO A 53 5.20 -10.09 -12.38
N ALA A 54 5.77 -8.89 -12.29
CA ALA A 54 7.21 -8.75 -12.23
C ALA A 54 7.75 -9.25 -10.88
N LYS A 55 9.02 -9.65 -10.88
CA LYS A 55 9.73 -9.98 -9.64
C LYS A 55 9.98 -8.70 -8.85
N LEU A 56 9.58 -8.66 -7.58
CA LEU A 56 9.81 -7.53 -6.68
C LEU A 56 11.29 -7.16 -6.63
N GLU A 57 12.18 -8.16 -6.68
CA GLU A 57 13.63 -8.00 -6.66
C GLU A 57 14.18 -7.31 -7.92
N SER A 58 13.40 -7.28 -9.00
CA SER A 58 13.76 -6.65 -10.29
C SER A 58 13.16 -5.25 -10.47
N ILE A 59 12.40 -4.77 -9.48
CA ILE A 59 11.78 -3.46 -9.52
C ILE A 59 12.81 -2.40 -9.20
N ASP A 60 13.00 -1.47 -10.13
CA ASP A 60 13.77 -0.26 -9.93
C ASP A 60 12.83 0.89 -9.59
N GLY A 61 12.89 1.38 -8.35
CA GLY A 61 12.04 2.46 -7.85
C GLY A 61 12.15 3.76 -8.65
N ALA A 62 13.26 3.98 -9.38
CA ALA A 62 13.46 5.16 -10.21
C ALA A 62 12.46 5.27 -11.35
N ARG A 63 11.96 4.13 -11.87
CA ARG A 63 11.02 4.09 -13.00
C ARG A 63 9.61 4.49 -12.63
N TYR A 64 9.26 4.45 -11.35
CA TYR A 64 7.90 4.65 -10.87
C TYR A 64 7.76 5.99 -10.15
N HIS A 65 6.56 6.53 -10.24
CA HIS A 65 6.17 7.81 -9.65
C HIS A 65 5.31 7.62 -8.40
N ALA A 66 4.63 6.48 -8.29
CA ALA A 66 3.79 6.13 -7.14
C ALA A 66 3.95 4.64 -6.80
N LEU A 67 3.80 4.33 -5.51
CA LEU A 67 3.78 2.97 -4.98
C LEU A 67 2.44 2.75 -4.30
N LEU A 68 1.74 1.67 -4.66
CA LEU A 68 0.50 1.24 -4.02
C LEU A 68 0.63 -0.18 -3.47
N ILE A 69 0.30 -0.35 -2.20
CA ILE A 69 0.28 -1.63 -1.49
C ILE A 69 -1.15 -1.87 -0.99
N PRO A 70 -1.95 -2.68 -1.71
CA PRO A 70 -3.33 -2.96 -1.32
C PRO A 70 -3.39 -3.80 -0.03
N SER A 71 -4.59 -3.98 0.54
CA SER A 71 -4.75 -4.84 1.71
C SER A 71 -4.41 -6.29 1.39
N CYS A 72 -3.31 -6.77 1.97
CA CYS A 72 -2.82 -8.12 1.78
C CYS A 72 -2.36 -8.71 3.13
N PRO A 73 -3.13 -9.64 3.72
CA PRO A 73 -2.75 -10.28 4.99
C PRO A 73 -1.38 -10.96 4.96
N GLY A 74 -0.96 -11.47 3.78
CA GLY A 74 0.38 -12.03 3.55
C GLY A 74 1.52 -11.05 3.83
N ALA A 75 1.30 -9.73 3.69
CA ALA A 75 2.33 -8.69 3.86
C ALA A 75 3.03 -8.76 5.22
N LEU A 76 2.33 -9.22 6.26
CA LEU A 76 2.89 -9.41 7.59
C LEU A 76 4.02 -10.45 7.61
N THR A 77 4.04 -11.38 6.66
CA THR A 77 4.98 -12.51 6.62
C THR A 77 6.06 -12.31 5.57
N ASP A 78 5.70 -11.84 4.37
CA ASP A 78 6.62 -11.76 3.23
C ASP A 78 7.19 -10.35 2.98
N LEU A 79 6.40 -9.29 3.18
CA LEU A 79 6.78 -7.93 2.87
C LEU A 79 7.35 -7.17 4.08
N ALA A 80 6.85 -7.45 5.29
CA ALA A 80 7.26 -6.75 6.52
C ALA A 80 8.75 -6.89 6.86
N SER A 81 9.44 -7.89 6.29
CA SER A 81 10.89 -8.11 6.42
C SER A 81 11.62 -8.17 5.08
N SER A 82 11.01 -7.72 3.99
CA SER A 82 11.59 -7.80 2.64
C SER A 82 12.65 -6.72 2.40
N GLY A 83 13.90 -7.14 2.17
CA GLY A 83 14.99 -6.23 1.80
C GLY A 83 14.79 -5.56 0.44
N SER A 84 14.16 -6.25 -0.51
CA SER A 84 13.84 -5.68 -1.83
C SER A 84 12.82 -4.56 -1.72
N LEU A 85 11.78 -4.76 -0.90
CA LEU A 85 10.79 -3.71 -0.63
C LEU A 85 11.41 -2.55 0.16
N ALA A 86 12.24 -2.83 1.16
CA ALA A 86 12.92 -1.80 1.95
C ALA A 86 13.69 -0.82 1.04
N ARG A 87 14.43 -1.35 0.06
CA ARG A 87 15.16 -0.53 -0.93
C ARG A 87 14.22 0.34 -1.77
N ILE A 88 13.08 -0.19 -2.20
CA ILE A 88 12.09 0.57 -2.97
C ILE A 88 11.49 1.68 -2.10
N LEU A 89 11.08 1.36 -0.88
CA LEU A 89 10.50 2.33 0.06
C LEU A 89 11.48 3.44 0.41
N GLN A 90 12.75 3.12 0.66
CA GLN A 90 13.81 4.10 0.90
C GLN A 90 13.99 5.04 -0.29
N HIS A 91 14.01 4.52 -1.52
CA HIS A 91 14.10 5.35 -2.72
C HIS A 91 12.87 6.26 -2.88
N PHE A 92 11.68 5.73 -2.63
CA PHE A 92 10.46 6.55 -2.67
C PHE A 92 10.49 7.65 -1.60
N HIS A 93 10.96 7.33 -0.39
CA HIS A 93 11.11 8.30 0.68
C HIS A 93 12.15 9.38 0.34
N SER A 94 13.33 9.00 -0.17
CA SER A 94 14.39 9.97 -0.52
C SER A 94 13.97 10.93 -1.62
N GLU A 95 13.19 10.44 -2.59
CA GLU A 95 12.66 11.23 -3.71
C GLU A 95 11.32 11.93 -3.38
N SER A 96 10.84 11.83 -2.13
CA SER A 96 9.52 12.35 -1.73
C SER A 96 8.36 11.88 -2.63
N LYS A 97 8.47 10.66 -3.17
CA LYS A 97 7.45 10.04 -4.02
C LYS A 97 6.30 9.50 -3.18
N PRO A 98 5.05 9.60 -3.66
CA PRO A 98 3.88 9.10 -2.94
C PRO A 98 3.92 7.58 -2.76
N ILE A 99 3.74 7.15 -1.50
CA ILE A 99 3.53 5.77 -1.11
C ILE A 99 2.13 5.67 -0.51
N CYS A 100 1.35 4.72 -1.00
CA CYS A 100 0.04 4.39 -0.46
C CYS A 100 0.00 2.94 0.00
N ALA A 101 -0.35 2.72 1.27
CA ALA A 101 -0.57 1.39 1.82
C ALA A 101 -1.97 1.31 2.44
N VAL A 102 -2.65 0.19 2.24
CA VAL A 102 -4.05 0.00 2.65
C VAL A 102 -4.19 -1.24 3.52
N GLY A 103 -4.90 -1.13 4.64
CA GLY A 103 -5.22 -2.26 5.51
C GLY A 103 -3.97 -3.02 5.96
N HIS A 104 -3.94 -4.34 5.76
CA HIS A 104 -2.78 -5.16 6.13
C HIS A 104 -1.52 -4.85 5.29
N GLY A 105 -1.66 -4.16 4.15
CA GLY A 105 -0.53 -3.70 3.35
C GLY A 105 0.38 -2.70 4.07
N VAL A 106 -0.11 -2.04 5.12
CA VAL A 106 0.70 -1.11 5.95
C VAL A 106 1.85 -1.85 6.64
N ALA A 107 1.70 -3.15 6.92
CA ALA A 107 2.78 -3.98 7.45
C ALA A 107 4.02 -4.02 6.55
N ALA A 108 3.83 -3.81 5.24
CA ALA A 108 4.91 -3.77 4.26
C ALA A 108 5.87 -2.59 4.51
N LEU A 109 5.39 -1.50 5.15
CA LEU A 109 6.23 -0.34 5.48
C LEU A 109 7.23 -0.62 6.60
N CYS A 110 7.00 -1.66 7.41
CA CYS A 110 7.82 -2.01 8.56
C CYS A 110 9.24 -2.46 8.17
N CYS A 111 9.46 -2.92 6.93
CA CYS A 111 10.79 -3.34 6.47
C CYS A 111 11.77 -2.17 6.25
N ALA A 112 11.27 -0.94 6.07
CA ALA A 112 12.09 0.20 5.69
C ALA A 112 12.78 0.83 6.91
N THR A 113 13.99 0.37 7.22
CA THR A 113 14.84 0.90 8.30
C THR A 113 16.09 1.57 7.74
N ASN A 114 16.57 2.60 8.42
CA ASN A 114 17.82 3.29 8.12
C ASN A 114 19.03 2.49 8.67
N GLU A 115 20.25 2.91 8.30
CA GLU A 115 21.48 2.26 8.78
C GLU A 115 21.65 2.32 10.30
N ASP A 116 21.12 3.37 10.94
CA ASP A 116 21.09 3.55 12.40
C ASP A 116 19.96 2.75 13.09
N ARG A 117 19.25 1.91 12.33
CA ARG A 117 18.06 1.14 12.74
C ARG A 117 16.84 1.97 13.09
N SER A 118 16.86 3.28 12.84
CA SER A 118 15.64 4.09 12.92
C SER A 118 14.68 3.72 11.78
N TRP A 119 13.38 3.78 12.05
CA TRP A 119 12.39 3.52 11.01
C TRP A 119 12.30 4.72 10.06
N VAL A 120 12.22 4.46 8.75
CA VAL A 120 12.20 5.53 7.71
C VAL A 120 10.99 6.45 7.87
N PHE A 121 9.88 5.92 8.41
CA PHE A 121 8.65 6.67 8.63
C PHE A 121 8.51 7.17 10.08
N HIS A 122 9.61 7.33 10.81
CA HIS A 122 9.59 7.96 12.13
C HIS A 122 8.95 9.36 12.09
N GLY A 123 8.05 9.64 13.03
CA GLY A 123 7.31 10.91 13.10
C GLY A 123 6.20 11.09 12.06
N TYR A 124 5.93 10.09 11.21
CA TYR A 124 4.77 10.09 10.32
C TYR A 124 3.51 9.74 11.10
N SER A 125 2.36 10.15 10.58
CA SER A 125 1.06 9.65 11.04
C SER A 125 0.65 8.47 10.16
N LEU A 126 0.19 7.36 10.72
CA LEU A 126 -0.29 6.21 9.97
C LEU A 126 -1.66 5.75 10.50
N THR A 127 -2.39 5.07 9.64
CA THR A 127 -3.62 4.32 9.97
C THR A 127 -3.48 2.89 9.47
N GLY A 128 -4.32 1.99 9.95
CA GLY A 128 -4.31 0.59 9.58
C GLY A 128 -5.25 -0.24 10.47
N PRO A 129 -5.24 -1.58 10.32
CA PRO A 129 -6.00 -2.47 11.18
C PRO A 129 -5.58 -2.27 12.64
N SER A 130 -6.51 -1.80 13.46
CA SER A 130 -6.24 -1.52 14.87
C SER A 130 -6.20 -2.81 15.69
N VAL A 131 -5.53 -2.78 16.85
CA VAL A 131 -5.53 -3.89 17.82
C VAL A 131 -6.96 -4.26 18.21
N CYS A 132 -7.83 -3.26 18.38
CA CYS A 132 -9.24 -3.45 18.73
C CYS A 132 -10.03 -4.25 17.66
N GLU A 133 -9.71 -4.03 16.39
CA GLU A 133 -10.29 -4.80 15.28
C GLU A 133 -9.65 -6.20 15.19
N LEU A 134 -8.33 -6.25 15.29
CA LEU A 134 -7.55 -7.48 15.10
C LEU A 134 -7.81 -8.51 16.21
N VAL A 135 -8.04 -8.10 17.45
CA VAL A 135 -8.28 -9.03 18.59
C VAL A 135 -9.51 -9.92 18.40
N ARG A 136 -10.46 -9.49 17.54
CA ARG A 136 -11.67 -10.26 17.21
C ARG A 136 -11.44 -11.29 16.10
N ALA A 137 -10.31 -11.20 15.39
CA ALA A 137 -10.00 -12.12 14.30
C ALA A 137 -9.42 -13.44 14.84
N PRO A 138 -9.80 -14.61 14.28
CA PRO A 138 -9.36 -15.93 14.75
C PRO A 138 -7.86 -16.22 14.58
N GLY A 139 -7.07 -15.27 14.06
CA GLY A 139 -5.63 -15.37 13.85
C GLY A 139 -4.79 -14.38 14.67
N PHE A 140 -5.40 -13.55 15.54
CA PHE A 140 -4.69 -12.49 16.26
C PHE A 140 -3.45 -12.97 17.00
N ALA A 141 -3.59 -14.04 17.79
CA ALA A 141 -2.50 -14.60 18.60
C ALA A 141 -1.34 -15.19 17.76
N ARG A 142 -1.51 -15.32 16.44
CA ARG A 142 -0.51 -15.86 15.51
C ARG A 142 0.10 -14.78 14.62
N LEU A 143 -0.29 -13.51 14.78
CA LEU A 143 0.26 -12.44 13.97
C LEU A 143 1.75 -12.28 14.30
N PRO A 144 2.65 -12.26 13.29
CA PRO A 144 4.08 -12.07 13.52
C PRO A 144 4.42 -10.63 13.92
N LEU A 145 3.49 -9.70 13.62
CA LEU A 145 3.64 -8.28 13.83
C LEU A 145 2.26 -7.66 14.07
N VAL A 146 2.16 -6.78 15.06
CA VAL A 146 1.02 -5.90 15.25
C VAL A 146 1.45 -4.51 14.78
N VAL A 147 0.90 -4.07 13.65
CA VAL A 147 1.34 -2.83 12.98
C VAL A 147 1.12 -1.60 13.86
N GLU A 148 0.01 -1.53 14.59
CA GLU A 148 -0.27 -0.44 15.52
C GLU A 148 0.82 -0.31 16.61
N ASP A 149 1.22 -1.43 17.22
CA ASP A 149 2.26 -1.45 18.25
C ASP A 149 3.61 -1.06 17.63
N PHE A 150 3.97 -1.66 16.49
CA PHE A 150 5.21 -1.33 15.78
C PHE A 150 5.32 0.15 15.43
N VAL A 151 4.24 0.76 14.91
CA VAL A 151 4.21 2.18 14.53
C VAL A 151 4.46 3.06 15.76
N LYS A 152 3.77 2.77 16.87
CA LYS A 152 3.93 3.52 18.13
C LYS A 152 5.33 3.35 18.71
N ASP A 153 5.85 2.12 18.77
CA ASP A 153 7.18 1.80 19.28
C ASP A 153 8.29 2.42 18.42
N SER A 154 8.05 2.57 17.12
CA SER A 154 8.98 3.19 16.17
C SER A 154 8.91 4.73 16.15
N GLY A 155 8.10 5.33 17.04
CA GLY A 155 8.00 6.79 17.20
C GLY A 155 7.18 7.49 16.12
N ALA A 156 6.22 6.79 15.52
CA ALA A 156 5.22 7.35 14.62
C ALA A 156 3.85 7.42 15.31
N CYS A 157 2.97 8.27 14.79
CA CYS A 157 1.63 8.45 15.33
C CYS A 157 0.66 7.47 14.65
N PHE A 158 -0.01 6.61 15.42
CA PHE A 158 -1.05 5.74 14.87
C PHE A 158 -2.44 6.30 15.19
N SER A 159 -3.29 6.41 14.17
CA SER A 159 -4.70 6.79 14.31
C SER A 159 -5.60 5.65 13.83
N ALA A 160 -6.43 5.13 14.71
CA ALA A 160 -7.43 4.12 14.36
C ALA A 160 -8.74 4.80 13.90
N ALA A 161 -9.34 4.31 12.82
CA ALA A 161 -10.71 4.67 12.49
C ALA A 161 -11.66 4.14 13.59
N ALA A 162 -12.73 4.88 13.91
CA ALA A 162 -13.74 4.42 14.83
C ALA A 162 -14.37 3.12 14.27
N SER A 163 -14.19 2.01 14.99
CA SER A 163 -14.60 0.68 14.56
C SER A 163 -16.05 0.67 14.07
N ARG A 164 -16.27 0.49 12.76
CA ARG A 164 -17.59 0.25 12.19
C ARG A 164 -17.66 -1.20 11.71
N PRO A 165 -18.56 -2.04 12.26
CA PRO A 165 -18.61 -3.47 11.95
C PRO A 165 -18.99 -3.81 10.49
N GLU A 166 -19.34 -2.81 9.67
CA GLU A 166 -19.95 -3.02 8.35
C GLU A 166 -19.12 -2.43 7.20
N TYR A 167 -18.00 -1.79 7.53
CA TYR A 167 -17.05 -1.23 6.56
C TYR A 167 -15.64 -1.44 7.11
N PHE A 168 -14.87 -2.34 6.49
CA PHE A 168 -13.42 -2.23 6.56
C PHE A 168 -13.07 -0.88 5.94
N ALA A 169 -12.81 0.13 6.79
CA ALA A 169 -12.47 1.46 6.34
C ALA A 169 -11.20 1.35 5.48
N VAL A 170 -11.36 1.54 4.17
CA VAL A 170 -10.26 1.73 3.24
C VAL A 170 -9.83 3.17 3.40
N GLU A 171 -8.94 3.41 4.37
CA GLU A 171 -8.27 4.71 4.49
C GLU A 171 -6.91 4.63 3.81
N VAL A 172 -6.81 5.37 2.71
CA VAL A 172 -5.66 5.54 1.84
C VAL A 172 -4.70 6.50 2.55
N PHE A 173 -3.63 5.97 3.15
CA PHE A 173 -2.56 6.84 3.65
C PHE A 173 -1.58 7.14 2.51
N LEU A 174 -1.67 8.34 1.91
CA LEU A 174 -0.56 8.89 1.12
C LEU A 174 0.50 9.41 2.10
N ALA A 175 1.65 8.75 2.16
CA ALA A 175 2.83 9.31 2.79
C ALA A 175 3.40 10.44 1.90
N CYS A 176 2.68 11.56 1.80
CA CYS A 176 3.24 12.82 1.30
C CYS A 176 3.87 13.55 2.48
N GLY A 177 5.13 13.25 2.84
CA GLY A 177 6.03 14.14 3.59
C GLY A 177 5.59 14.87 4.88
N PHE A 178 4.40 14.63 5.44
CA PHE A 178 3.91 15.37 6.60
C PHE A 178 4.50 14.78 7.88
N LYS A 179 5.60 15.39 8.35
CA LYS A 179 6.05 15.28 9.74
C LYS A 179 5.01 15.97 10.62
N ALA A 180 4.52 15.29 11.66
CA ALA A 180 3.63 15.91 12.64
C ALA A 180 4.37 17.08 13.32
N GLY A 181 3.93 18.31 13.08
CA GLY A 181 4.59 19.54 13.56
C GLY A 181 4.34 20.79 12.71
N ALA A 182 3.74 20.66 11.52
CA ALA A 182 3.26 21.80 10.74
C ALA A 182 1.73 21.90 10.89
N GLU A 183 1.27 22.80 11.77
CA GLU A 183 -0.07 23.39 11.65
C GLU A 183 -0.07 24.25 10.37
N GLU A 184 -0.48 23.66 9.25
CA GLU A 184 -0.91 24.43 8.08
C GLU A 184 -1.98 23.63 7.34
N GLU A 185 -2.98 24.35 6.85
CA GLU A 185 -4.23 23.83 6.27
C GLU A 185 -4.05 22.52 5.50
N SER A 186 -4.90 21.54 5.85
CA SER A 186 -5.18 20.36 5.04
C SER A 186 -5.70 20.81 3.67
N LYS A 187 -4.79 21.19 2.79
CA LYS A 187 -5.06 21.23 1.36
C LYS A 187 -5.18 19.78 0.95
N ARG A 188 -6.43 19.38 0.72
CA ARG A 188 -6.78 18.31 -0.21
C ARG A 188 -5.71 18.32 -1.31
N THR A 189 -4.93 17.27 -1.42
CA THR A 189 -4.04 17.12 -2.58
C THR A 189 -4.97 16.91 -3.76
N GLU A 190 -5.44 18.01 -4.32
CA GLU A 190 -6.07 18.03 -5.62
C GLU A 190 -4.98 17.56 -6.57
N LEU A 191 -5.17 16.35 -7.13
CA LEU A 191 -4.55 15.99 -8.40
C LEU A 191 -4.73 17.21 -9.31
N PRO A 192 -3.69 17.70 -10.00
CA PRO A 192 -3.80 18.91 -10.80
C PRO A 192 -5.04 18.77 -11.69
N GLU A 193 -6.06 19.60 -11.44
CA GLU A 193 -7.27 19.68 -12.26
C GLU A 193 -6.87 20.32 -13.59
N GLY A 194 -6.20 19.52 -14.42
CA GLY A 194 -5.90 19.82 -15.81
C GLY A 194 -7.19 19.69 -16.59
N GLN A 195 -7.85 20.82 -16.81
CA GLN A 195 -8.96 20.99 -17.71
C GLN A 195 -8.68 20.26 -19.03
N ARG A 196 -9.37 19.14 -19.27
CA ARG A 196 -9.21 18.30 -20.47
C ARG A 196 -9.29 19.17 -21.73
N ARG A 197 -8.16 19.47 -22.35
CA ARG A 197 -8.09 19.89 -23.74
C ARG A 197 -7.76 18.66 -24.56
N ALA A 198 -8.60 18.36 -25.54
CA ALA A 198 -8.38 17.24 -26.44
C ALA A 198 -7.08 17.47 -27.23
N GLY A 199 -6.08 16.59 -27.07
CA GLY A 199 -4.91 16.54 -27.95
C GLY A 199 -3.52 16.62 -27.32
N GLU A 200 -3.37 16.69 -25.99
CA GLU A 200 -2.04 16.65 -25.34
C GLU A 200 -1.74 15.27 -24.73
N ASP A 201 -0.70 14.61 -25.23
CA ASP A 201 -0.12 13.40 -24.61
C ASP A 201 0.58 13.79 -23.31
N PHE A 202 -0.09 13.61 -22.18
CA PHE A 202 0.53 13.74 -20.86
C PHE A 202 1.49 12.56 -20.62
N PRO A 203 2.59 12.75 -19.88
CA PRO A 203 3.45 11.64 -19.49
C PRO A 203 2.64 10.62 -18.68
N MET A 204 2.55 9.39 -19.17
CA MET A 204 1.86 8.28 -18.48
C MET A 204 2.61 7.98 -17.18
N TYR A 205 2.10 8.47 -16.04
CA TYR A 205 2.67 8.18 -14.73
C TYR A 205 2.68 6.68 -14.46
N GLN A 206 3.82 6.14 -14.05
CA GLN A 206 3.97 4.73 -13.70
C GLN A 206 3.72 4.50 -12.21
N CYS A 207 2.83 3.57 -11.87
CA CYS A 207 2.57 3.13 -10.51
C CYS A 207 2.94 1.66 -10.37
N VAL A 208 3.73 1.33 -9.33
CA VAL A 208 4.02 -0.06 -9.00
C VAL A 208 3.09 -0.52 -7.88
N PHE A 209 2.46 -1.66 -8.11
CA PHE A 209 1.68 -2.41 -7.14
C PHE A 209 2.58 -3.48 -6.56
N ILE A 210 2.82 -3.46 -5.25
CA ILE A 210 3.63 -4.49 -4.58
C ILE A 210 2.73 -5.32 -3.67
N TYR A 211 2.87 -6.64 -3.75
CA TYR A 211 2.07 -7.58 -2.97
C TYR A 211 2.81 -8.91 -2.74
N PRO A 212 2.41 -9.70 -1.72
CA PRO A 212 2.77 -11.10 -1.50
C PRO A 212 2.80 -12.00 -2.74
#